data_AF-A0A528V6Z1-F1
#
_entry.id   AF-A0A528V6Z1-F1
#
_cell.length_a   1.000
_cell.length_b   1.000
_cell.length_c   1.000
_cell.angle_alpha   90.00
_cell.angle_beta   90.00
_cell.angle_gamma   90.00
#
_symmetry.space_group_name_H-M   'P 1'
#
loop_
_entity.id
_entity.type
_entity.pdbx_description
1 polymer ?
#
loop_
_entity_poly.entity_id
_entity_poly.type
_entity_poly.pdbx_seq_one_letter_code
_entity_poly.pdbx_strand_id
1 'polypeptide(L)'
;KRHLHIIHSALKHSDKPFMGIVTSKDRAEDTMAMAGIVFGEDFVRDNPVLVAITNCNSPLVWDATMLDAMKVYARHNQPLILAPFALCGASTSASAVGAVAQVNAEA
;
A
#
# COMPACT_ATOMS: atom_id res chain seq x y z
N LYS A 1 15.91 -1.98 5.83
CA LYS A 1 16.71 -0.75 6.07
C LYS A 1 16.47 0.33 5.02
N ARG A 2 16.49 0.05 3.70
CA ARG A 2 16.18 1.07 2.66
C ARG A 2 14.86 1.82 2.91
N HIS A 3 13.82 1.12 3.38
CA HIS A 3 12.51 1.69 3.68
C HIS A 3 12.56 2.80 4.74
N LEU A 4 13.37 2.65 5.79
CA LEU A 4 13.55 3.66 6.83
C LEU A 4 14.13 4.96 6.24
N HIS A 5 15.11 4.86 5.36
CA HIS A 5 15.69 6.03 4.70
C HIS A 5 14.69 6.73 3.77
N ILE A 6 13.84 5.96 3.07
CA ILE A 6 12.79 6.52 2.22
C ILE A 6 11.77 7.30 3.06
N ILE A 7 11.24 6.70 4.12
CA ILE A 7 10.25 7.35 4.99
C ILE A 7 10.86 8.54 5.74
N HIS A 8 12.07 8.40 6.27
CA HIS A 8 12.78 9.52 6.89
C HIS A 8 12.96 10.68 5.91
N SER A 9 13.35 10.40 4.66
CA SER A 9 13.50 11.42 3.63
C SER A 9 12.17 12.14 3.35
N ALA A 10 11.08 11.38 3.20
CA ALA A 10 9.74 11.94 2.98
C ALA A 10 9.30 12.86 4.14
N LEU A 11 9.51 12.44 5.39
CA LEU A 11 9.17 13.22 6.58
C LEU A 11 10.09 14.42 6.81
N LYS A 12 11.37 14.33 6.40
CA LYS A 12 12.37 15.38 6.67
C LYS A 12 12.41 16.46 5.60
N HIS A 13 12.14 16.10 4.35
CA HIS A 13 12.35 16.98 3.19
C HIS A 13 11.05 17.44 2.53
N SER A 14 9.90 17.08 3.09
CA SER A 14 8.58 17.50 2.61
C SER A 14 7.61 17.60 3.78
N ASP A 15 6.66 18.51 3.68
CA ASP A 15 5.50 18.69 4.56
C ASP A 15 4.19 18.15 3.94
N LYS A 16 4.27 17.67 2.69
CA LYS A 16 3.16 17.03 1.98
C LYS A 16 2.90 15.60 2.47
N PRO A 17 1.69 15.05 2.22
CA PRO A 17 1.42 13.63 2.45
C PRO A 17 2.41 12.71 1.73
N PHE A 18 2.66 11.54 2.31
CA PHE A 18 3.61 10.54 1.80
C PHE A 18 2.97 9.15 1.71
N MET A 19 3.68 8.21 1.10
CA MET A 19 3.22 6.84 0.93
C MET A 19 3.93 5.86 1.86
N GLY A 20 3.19 4.86 2.33
CA GLY A 20 3.72 3.77 3.14
C GLY A 20 4.44 2.69 2.32
N ILE A 21 5.40 2.01 2.94
CA ILE A 21 6.14 0.91 2.31
C ILE A 21 5.41 -0.42 2.50
N VAL A 22 5.23 -1.17 1.40
CA VAL A 22 4.47 -2.44 1.39
C VAL A 22 5.32 -3.68 1.13
N THR A 23 6.64 -3.53 1.04
CA THR A 23 7.57 -4.61 0.61
C THR A 23 7.81 -5.71 1.65
N SER A 24 7.25 -5.60 2.85
CA SER A 24 7.10 -6.67 3.84
C SER A 24 6.21 -6.17 5.00
N LYS A 25 5.72 -7.09 5.84
CA LYS A 25 4.98 -6.77 7.06
C LYS A 25 5.73 -5.80 7.97
N ASP A 26 6.94 -6.17 8.38
CA ASP A 26 7.76 -5.40 9.32
C ASP A 26 8.07 -3.98 8.79
N ARG A 27 8.17 -3.81 7.46
CA ARG A 27 8.40 -2.50 6.86
C ARG A 27 7.17 -1.60 6.91
N ALA A 28 5.98 -2.19 6.86
CA ALA A 28 4.75 -1.46 7.08
C ALA A 28 4.60 -1.07 8.56
N GLU A 29 4.93 -1.97 9.48
CA GLU A 29 4.95 -1.69 10.93
C GLU A 29 5.96 -0.58 11.26
N ASP A 30 7.17 -0.64 10.71
CA ASP A 30 8.17 0.41 10.85
C ASP A 30 7.69 1.76 10.28
N THR A 31 6.96 1.74 9.16
CA THR A 31 6.37 2.96 8.59
C THR A 31 5.36 3.59 9.55
N MET A 32 4.48 2.77 10.16
CA MET A 32 3.52 3.25 11.14
C MET A 32 4.20 3.76 12.42
N ALA A 33 5.25 3.10 12.89
CA ALA A 33 6.03 3.56 14.04
C ALA A 33 6.68 4.93 13.76
N MET A 34 7.27 5.11 12.57
CA MET A 34 7.83 6.41 12.17
C MET A 34 6.77 7.50 12.05
N ALA A 35 5.57 7.17 11.54
CA ALA A 35 4.44 8.10 11.51
C ALA A 35 3.98 8.47 12.94
N GLY A 36 3.92 7.51 13.86
CA GLY A 36 3.59 7.73 15.27
C GLY A 36 4.55 8.70 15.97
N ILE A 37 5.85 8.65 15.64
CA ILE A 37 6.84 9.61 16.17
C ILE A 37 6.55 11.05 15.72
N VAL A 38 6.14 11.24 14.46
CA VAL A 38 5.95 12.58 13.88
C VAL A 38 4.58 13.18 14.20
N PHE A 39 3.51 12.38 14.11
CA PHE A 39 2.14 12.86 14.28
C PHE A 39 1.56 12.59 15.67
N GLY A 40 2.20 11.72 16.47
CA GLY A 40 1.69 11.23 17.75
C GLY A 40 0.83 9.97 17.57
N GLU A 41 1.08 8.94 18.39
CA GLU A 41 0.40 7.63 18.28
C GLU A 41 -1.13 7.75 18.41
N ASP A 42 -1.61 8.57 19.35
CA ASP A 42 -3.04 8.80 19.55
C ASP A 42 -3.70 9.45 18.33
N PHE A 43 -3.00 10.38 17.66
CA PHE A 43 -3.53 11.03 16.47
C PHE A 43 -3.60 10.04 15.30
N VAL A 44 -2.52 9.28 15.06
CA VAL A 44 -2.42 8.32 13.95
C VAL A 44 -3.44 7.19 14.06
N ARG A 45 -3.82 6.78 15.28
CA ARG A 45 -4.86 5.77 15.51
C ARG A 45 -6.19 6.16 14.87
N ASP A 46 -6.57 7.43 15.03
CA ASP A 46 -7.90 7.92 14.67
C ASP A 46 -7.90 8.74 13.36
N ASN A 47 -6.72 9.05 12.80
CA ASN A 47 -6.56 9.87 11.59
C ASN A 47 -5.63 9.23 10.54
N PRO A 48 -6.07 9.15 9.28
CA PRO A 48 -5.19 8.88 8.15
C PRO A 48 -4.06 9.91 8.03
N VAL A 49 -2.81 9.44 7.93
CA VAL A 49 -1.61 10.29 7.76
C VAL A 49 -0.78 9.92 6.53
N LEU A 50 -1.03 8.76 5.94
CA LEU A 50 -0.37 8.26 4.74
C LEU A 50 -1.34 7.44 3.89
N VAL A 51 -0.90 7.08 2.68
CA VAL A 51 -1.57 6.09 1.83
C VAL A 51 -0.60 4.98 1.45
N ALA A 52 -1.06 3.74 1.36
CA ALA A 52 -0.22 2.62 0.89
C ALA A 52 -0.81 2.04 -0.40
N ILE A 53 0.05 1.54 -1.30
CA ILE A 53 -0.36 0.88 -2.54
C ILE A 53 -0.01 -0.60 -2.45
N THR A 54 -1.00 -1.47 -2.63
CA THR A 54 -0.82 -2.93 -2.64
C THR A 54 -1.33 -3.48 -3.94
N ASN A 55 -0.54 -4.32 -4.60
CA ASN A 55 -0.85 -4.80 -5.94
C ASN A 55 -1.45 -6.20 -5.90
N CYS A 56 -2.52 -6.41 -6.67
CA CYS A 56 -2.89 -7.78 -7.05
C CYS A 56 -1.91 -8.23 -8.13
N ASN A 57 -1.34 -9.42 -7.97
CA ASN A 57 -0.53 -10.07 -8.99
C ASN A 57 -1.48 -10.73 -10.00
N SER A 58 -2.01 -9.93 -10.92
CA SER A 58 -2.94 -10.40 -11.94
C SER A 58 -2.32 -11.57 -12.74
N PRO A 59 -3.08 -12.64 -13.04
CA PRO A 59 -4.53 -12.76 -12.85
C PRO A 59 -4.94 -13.33 -11.48
N LEU A 60 -5.84 -12.63 -10.78
CA LEU A 60 -6.62 -13.10 -9.63
C LEU A 60 -5.80 -13.63 -8.44
N VAL A 61 -4.58 -13.14 -8.23
CA VAL A 61 -3.72 -13.58 -7.12
C VAL A 61 -3.29 -12.41 -6.24
N TRP A 62 -3.61 -12.51 -4.95
CA TRP A 62 -3.03 -11.68 -3.91
C TRP A 62 -1.94 -12.45 -3.18
N ASP A 63 -0.68 -12.00 -3.30
CA ASP A 63 0.44 -12.66 -2.64
C ASP A 63 0.54 -12.30 -1.15
N ALA A 64 1.21 -13.16 -0.38
CA ALA A 64 1.33 -13.01 1.07
C ALA A 64 2.00 -11.70 1.49
N THR A 65 2.97 -11.20 0.72
CA THR A 65 3.70 -9.97 1.06
C THR A 65 2.76 -8.77 1.01
N MET A 66 1.97 -8.65 -0.07
CA MET A 66 0.98 -7.58 -0.23
C MET A 66 -0.10 -7.68 0.83
N LEU A 67 -0.66 -8.87 1.07
CA LEU A 67 -1.70 -9.08 2.07
C LEU A 67 -1.20 -8.76 3.49
N ASP A 68 0.04 -9.12 3.83
CA ASP A 68 0.60 -8.84 5.14
C ASP A 68 0.79 -7.35 5.39
N ALA A 69 1.31 -6.61 4.42
CA ALA A 69 1.41 -5.15 4.52
C ALA A 69 0.02 -4.49 4.55
N MET A 70 -0.91 -4.95 3.72
CA MET A 70 -2.30 -4.47 3.67
C MET A 70 -2.97 -4.58 5.05
N LYS A 71 -2.84 -5.73 5.71
CA LYS A 71 -3.41 -5.95 7.05
C LYS A 71 -2.85 -4.98 8.09
N VAL A 72 -1.57 -4.59 8.00
CA VAL A 72 -0.97 -3.60 8.91
C VAL A 72 -1.64 -2.25 8.72
N TYR A 73 -1.67 -1.72 7.50
CA TYR A 73 -2.25 -0.40 7.22
C TYR A 73 -3.75 -0.34 7.50
N ALA A 74 -4.50 -1.38 7.13
CA ALA A 74 -5.94 -1.45 7.40
C ALA A 74 -6.26 -1.41 8.90
N ARG A 75 -5.45 -2.09 9.74
CA ARG A 75 -5.61 -2.07 11.20
C ARG A 75 -5.23 -0.73 11.85
N HIS A 76 -4.42 0.08 11.17
CA HIS A 76 -4.01 1.41 11.62
C HIS A 76 -4.81 2.55 10.97
N ASN A 77 -6.00 2.25 10.43
CA ASN A 77 -6.88 3.26 9.82
C ASN A 77 -6.21 4.05 8.66
N GLN A 78 -5.30 3.42 7.92
CA GLN A 78 -4.62 4.06 6.79
C GLN A 78 -5.26 3.65 5.45
N PRO A 79 -5.53 4.62 4.55
CA PRO A 79 -6.00 4.37 3.20
C PRO A 79 -5.09 3.43 2.40
N LEU A 80 -5.72 2.54 1.64
CA LEU A 80 -5.07 1.56 0.78
C LEU A 80 -5.55 1.71 -0.66
N ILE A 81 -4.60 1.75 -1.59
CA ILE A 81 -4.84 1.64 -3.03
C ILE A 81 -4.66 0.17 -3.40
N LEU A 82 -5.77 -0.54 -3.62
CA LEU A 82 -5.77 -1.91 -4.12
C LEU A 82 -5.65 -1.85 -5.64
N ALA A 83 -4.45 -2.18 -6.16
CA ALA A 83 -4.08 -1.91 -7.55
C ALA A 83 -3.79 -3.20 -8.33
N PRO A 84 -4.78 -3.77 -9.02
CA PRO A 84 -4.59 -4.80 -10.03
C PRO A 84 -3.49 -4.45 -11.04
N PHE A 85 -2.47 -5.30 -11.16
CA PHE A 85 -1.37 -5.09 -12.12
C PHE A 85 -1.64 -5.80 -13.45
N ALA A 86 -2.57 -5.24 -14.22
CA ALA A 86 -3.09 -5.80 -15.45
C ALA A 86 -2.39 -5.27 -16.72
N LEU A 87 -1.98 -6.19 -17.59
CA LEU A 87 -1.59 -5.91 -18.98
C LEU A 87 -2.49 -6.74 -19.91
N CYS A 88 -3.26 -6.06 -20.77
CA CYS A 88 -4.20 -6.69 -21.70
C CYS A 88 -3.48 -7.67 -22.64
N GLY A 89 -3.94 -8.92 -22.67
CA GLY A 89 -3.36 -10.00 -23.48
C GLY A 89 -2.15 -10.69 -22.86
N ALA A 90 -1.73 -10.32 -21.64
CA ALA A 90 -0.68 -10.99 -20.90
C ALA A 90 -1.16 -11.48 -19.53
N SER A 91 -1.50 -10.57 -18.61
CA SER A 91 -2.02 -10.90 -17.28
C SER A 91 -3.54 -10.72 -17.14
N THR A 92 -4.19 -10.29 -18.23
CA THR A 92 -5.64 -10.20 -18.39
C THR A 92 -6.04 -10.62 -19.81
N SER A 93 -7.34 -10.77 -20.07
CA SER A 93 -7.86 -10.92 -21.43
C SER A 93 -7.35 -9.81 -22.37
N ALA A 94 -7.14 -10.12 -23.65
CA ALA A 94 -6.87 -9.10 -24.68
C ALA A 94 -8.12 -8.25 -25.01
N SER A 95 -9.31 -8.73 -24.64
CA SER A 95 -10.55 -7.96 -24.75
C SER A 95 -10.62 -6.90 -23.65
N ALA A 96 -10.91 -5.65 -24.02
CA ALA A 96 -11.10 -4.57 -23.06
C ALA A 96 -12.20 -4.90 -22.03
N VAL A 97 -13.31 -5.50 -22.46
CA VAL A 97 -14.40 -5.91 -21.56
C VAL A 97 -13.92 -6.98 -20.57
N GLY A 98 -13.16 -7.96 -21.07
CA GLY A 98 -12.60 -9.03 -20.23
C GLY A 98 -11.57 -8.50 -19.23
N ALA A 99 -10.69 -7.59 -19.66
CA ALA A 99 -9.68 -6.97 -18.81
C ALA A 99 -10.31 -6.11 -17.70
N VAL A 100 -11.31 -5.28 -18.05
CA VAL A 100 -12.04 -4.47 -17.06
C VAL A 100 -12.81 -5.35 -16.08
N ALA A 101 -13.47 -6.41 -16.55
CA ALA A 101 -14.16 -7.35 -15.67
C ALA A 101 -13.18 -8.01 -14.67
N GLN A 102 -11.99 -8.40 -15.12
CA GLN A 102 -10.98 -8.99 -14.24
C GLN A 102 -10.40 -7.97 -13.25
N VAL A 103 -10.03 -6.77 -13.70
CA VAL A 103 -9.54 -5.71 -12.81
C VAL A 103 -10.57 -5.37 -11.73
N ASN A 104 -11.86 -5.33 -12.08
CA ASN A 104 -12.93 -5.09 -11.10
C ASN A 104 -13.17 -6.27 -10.15
N ALA A 105 -12.77 -7.49 -10.51
CA ALA A 105 -12.82 -8.64 -9.61
C ALA A 105 -11.61 -8.69 -8.66
N GLU A 106 -10.50 -8.07 -9.04
CA GLU A 106 -9.26 -8.03 -8.24
C GLU A 106 -9.22 -6.85 -7.26
N ALA A 107 -9.92 -5.76 -7.57
CA ALA A 107 -10.01 -4.52 -6.76
C ALA A 107 -10.98 -4.66 -5.58
#